data_AF-A0A009RWM3-F1
#
_entry.id   AF-A0A009RWM3-F1
#
_cell.length_a   1.000
_cell.length_b   1.000
_cell.length_c   1.000
_cell.angle_alpha   90.00
_cell.angle_beta   90.00
_cell.angle_gamma   90.00
#
_symmetry.space_group_name_H-M   'P 1'
#
loop_
_entity.id
_entity.type
_entity.pdbx_description
1 polymer ?
#
loop_
_entity_poly.entity_id
_entity_poly.type
_entity_poly.pdbx_seq_one_letter_code
_entity_poly.pdbx_strand_id
1 'polypeptide(L)' 'MKLTAKLKKAIMAHADECYPHECCGVIVGKEYIHCRNISKNSDQFEIHPEDLAKFN' A
#
# COMPACT_ATOMS: atom_id res chain seq x y z
N MET A 1 2.71 -5.23 16.21
CA MET A 1 2.19 -3.86 16.01
C MET A 1 0.66 -3.88 16.08
N LYS A 2 0.01 -2.88 16.69
CA LYS A 2 -1.46 -2.79 16.72
C LYS A 2 -1.93 -1.69 15.76
N LEU A 3 -2.70 -2.07 14.74
CA LEU A 3 -3.25 -1.12 13.77
C LEU A 3 -4.46 -0.39 14.37
N THR A 4 -4.49 0.94 14.24
CA THR A 4 -5.65 1.76 14.65
C THR A 4 -6.80 1.57 13.67
N ALA A 5 -8.03 1.90 14.08
CA ALA A 5 -9.19 1.85 13.18
C ALA A 5 -9.03 2.77 11.96
N LYS A 6 -8.46 3.97 12.16
CA LYS A 6 -8.14 4.92 11.08
C LYS A 6 -7.19 4.29 10.06
N LEU A 7 -6.13 3.65 10.55
CA LEU A 7 -5.11 3.02 9.70
C LEU A 7 -5.69 1.86 8.89
N LYS A 8 -6.49 1.00 9.52
CA LYS A 8 -7.20 -0.08 8.81
C LYS A 8 -8.13 0.46 7.73
N LYS A 9 -8.88 1.54 8.02
CA LYS A 9 -9.78 2.16 7.04
C LYS A 9 -9.01 2.68 5.82
N ALA A 10 -7.84 3.31 6.03
CA ALA A 10 -7.00 3.78 4.93
C ALA A 10 -6.48 2.64 4.06
N ILE A 11 -6.05 1.52 4.67
CA ILE A 11 -5.61 0.32 3.95
C ILE A 11 -6.76 -0.26 3.11
N MET A 12 -7.95 -0.41 3.71
CA MET A 12 -9.12 -0.95 3.00
C MET A 12 -9.56 -0.05 1.84
N ALA A 13 -9.56 1.26 2.03
CA ALA A 13 -9.91 2.20 0.95
C ALA A 13 -8.95 2.07 -0.25
N HIS A 14 -7.64 1.94 0.01
CA HIS A 14 -6.68 1.72 -1.07
C HIS A 14 -6.87 0.34 -1.73
N ALA A 15 -7.19 -0.70 -0.96
CA ALA A 15 -7.51 -2.02 -1.52
C ALA A 15 -8.71 -1.97 -2.47
N ASP A 16 -9.77 -1.24 -2.10
CA ASP A 16 -10.95 -1.05 -2.96
C ASP A 16 -10.59 -0.26 -4.23
N GLU A 17 -9.72 0.74 -4.15
CA GLU A 17 -9.24 1.51 -5.32
C GLU A 17 -8.36 0.68 -6.27
N CYS A 18 -7.58 -0.27 -5.75
CA CYS A 18 -6.73 -1.14 -6.56
C CYS A 18 -7.48 -2.29 -7.25
N TYR A 19 -8.67 -2.65 -6.77
CA TYR A 19 -9.41 -3.80 -7.29
C TYR A 19 -9.61 -3.69 -8.82
N PRO A 20 -9.32 -4.75 -9.61
CA PRO A 20 -9.05 -6.14 -9.23
C PRO A 20 -7.58 -6.49 -8.98
N HIS A 21 -6.67 -5.52 -9.02
CA HIS A 21 -5.24 -5.74 -8.83
C HIS A 21 -4.88 -5.74 -7.34
N GLU A 22 -3.80 -6.42 -6.97
CA GLU A 22 -3.26 -6.35 -5.62
C GLU A 22 -2.85 -4.92 -5.25
N CYS A 23 -3.23 -4.52 -4.03
CA CYS A 23 -2.79 -3.26 -3.42
C CYS A 23 -1.45 -3.45 -2.69
N CYS A 24 -0.59 -2.43 -2.70
CA CYS A 24 0.67 -2.45 -1.96
C CYS A 24 0.93 -1.11 -1.25
N GLY A 25 1.68 -1.15 -0.15
CA GLY A 25 1.98 0.04 0.63
C GLY A 25 2.80 -0.27 1.86
N VAL A 26 3.27 0.77 2.55
CA VAL A 26 4.07 0.66 3.76
C VAL A 26 3.42 1.40 4.93
N ILE A 27 3.83 1.06 6.14
CA ILE A 27 3.40 1.75 7.35
C ILE A 27 4.63 2.34 8.05
N VAL A 28 4.72 3.67 8.09
CA VAL A 28 5.84 4.40 8.70
C VAL A 28 5.29 5.31 9.78
N GLY A 29 5.84 5.26 10.99
CA GLY A 29 5.42 6.17 12.06
C GLY A 29 3.94 6.09 12.47
N LYS A 30 3.26 4.94 12.22
CA LYS A 30 1.81 4.72 12.40
C LYS A 30 0.92 5.33 11.30
N GLU A 31 1.49 5.80 10.20
CA GLU A 31 0.78 6.29 9.03
C GLU A 31 0.88 5.27 7.89
N TYR A 32 -0.22 5.07 7.16
CA TYR A 32 -0.24 4.22 5.98
C TYR A 32 0.07 5.06 4.75
N ILE A 33 0.98 4.57 3.93
CA ILE A 33 1.40 5.21 2.70
C ILE A 33 1.19 4.21 1.59
N HIS A 34 0.31 4.57 0.65
CA HIS A 34 0.03 3.75 -0.52
C HIS A 34 1.23 3.82 -1.49
N CYS A 35 1.49 2.71 -2.17
CA CYS A 35 2.56 2.61 -3.16
C CYS A 35 1.99 2.21 -4.52
N ARG A 36 2.68 2.59 -5.59
CA ARG A 36 2.34 2.16 -6.95
C ARG A 36 2.74 0.69 -7.13
N ASN A 37 1.75 -0.15 -7.48
CA ASN A 37 1.99 -1.51 -7.92
C ASN A 37 2.42 -1.51 -9.39
N ILE A 38 3.62 -2.00 -9.69
CA ILE A 38 4.17 -2.14 -11.05
C ILE A 38 4.21 -3.60 -11.53
N SER A 39 3.60 -4.52 -10.77
CA SER A 39 3.43 -5.91 -11.17
C SER A 39 2.63 -6.01 -12.47
N LYS A 40 3.00 -6.98 -13.30
CA LYS A 40 2.26 -7.33 -14.52
C LYS A 40 1.09 -8.28 -14.25
N ASN A 41 1.10 -8.94 -13.09
CA ASN A 41 0.07 -9.90 -12.68
C ASN A 41 -0.84 -9.26 -11.65
N SER A 42 -2.15 -9.49 -11.77
CA SER A 42 -3.16 -8.90 -10.89
C SER A 42 -3.14 -9.50 -9.47
N ASP A 43 -2.60 -10.71 -9.29
CA ASP A 43 -2.49 -11.46 -8.03
C ASP A 43 -1.14 -11.27 -7.32
N GLN A 44 -0.30 -10.37 -7.82
CA GLN A 44 1.01 -10.06 -7.25
C GLN A 44 1.19 -8.56 -7.16
N PHE A 45 2.10 -8.13 -6.28
CA PHE A 45 2.55 -6.76 -6.24
C PHE A 45 4.06 -6.64 -6.39
N GLU A 46 4.47 -5.57 -7.05
CA GLU A 46 5.85 -5.08 -7.05
C GLU A 46 5.79 -3.59 -6.72
N ILE A 47 6.45 -3.17 -5.65
CA ILE A 47 6.44 -1.76 -5.23
C ILE A 47 7.38 -0.98 -6.13
N HIS A 48 6.90 0.12 -6.71
CA HIS A 48 7.76 1.03 -7.46
C HIS A 48 8.94 1.51 -6.59
N PRO A 49 10.21 1.32 -7.01
CA PRO A 49 11.38 1.61 -6.17
C PRO A 49 11.45 3.05 -5.63
N GLU A 50 11.04 4.03 -6.45
CA GLU A 50 10.94 5.43 -6.00
C GLU A 50 9.99 5.64 -4.83
N ASP A 51 8.91 4.85 -4.72
CA ASP A 51 8.00 5.00 -3.60
C ASP A 51 8.67 4.56 -2.30
N LEU A 52 9.54 3.54 -2.33
CA LEU A 52 10.35 3.17 -1.16
C LEU A 52 11.45 4.19 -0.87
N ALA A 53 12.08 4.76 -1.90
CA ALA A 53 13.16 5.73 -1.74
C ALA A 53 12.71 7.08 -1.13
N LYS A 54 11.41 7.41 -1.22
CA LYS A 54 10.84 8.64 -0.64
C LYS A 54 10.79 8.65 0.89
N PHE A 55 11.04 7.52 1.56
CA PHE A 55 10.91 7.40 3.03
C PHE A 55 12.24 7.50 3.79
N ASN A 56 13.25 8.15 3.19
CA ASN A 56 14.58 8.33 3.77
C ASN A 56 14.80 9.74 4.32
#